data_AF-A0A2E0T3X7-F1
#
_entry.id   AF-A0A2E0T3X7-F1
#
_cell.length_a   1.000
_cell.length_b   1.000
_cell.length_c   1.000
_cell.angle_alpha   90.00
_cell.angle_beta   90.00
_cell.angle_gamma   90.00
#
_symmetry.space_group_name_H-M   'P 1'
#
loop_
_entity.id
_entity.type
_entity.pdbx_description
1 polymer ?
#
loop_
_entity_poly.entity_id
_entity_poly.type
_entity_poly.pdbx_seq_one_letter_code
_entity_poly.pdbx_strand_id
1 'polypeptide(L)'
;MSALKIEPTAKWIRGITGDRTVVDTKAAQLVWEHDYYPYWYIPIADVHDPGLPTTALDELPGHVKIEFADVERWFEENEEVFVHPRDPYRRVDAQPSSRHVVVEIDGVVVADSTNPTILYETGLPPRYYLPVADVRMAHLTPTETSTGCPYKGFARYWTVDVGHGPHTDLAWGYDEPLPESAPVKGLICFYNERVTLTIDGERLVVAATTEDR
;
A
#
# COMPACT_ATOMS: atom_id res chain seq x y z
N MET A 1 15.88 -19.35 12.42
CA MET A 1 14.87 -18.28 12.42
C MET A 1 15.50 -17.10 13.11
N SER A 2 15.47 -15.90 12.52
CA SER A 2 15.87 -14.69 13.25
C SER A 2 14.91 -14.50 14.43
N ALA A 3 15.37 -13.89 15.51
CA ALA A 3 14.48 -13.51 16.59
C ALA A 3 13.39 -12.57 16.06
N LEU A 4 12.16 -12.75 16.52
CA LEU A 4 11.03 -11.89 16.21
C LEU A 4 11.34 -10.47 16.68
N LYS A 5 11.11 -9.47 15.82
CA LYS A 5 11.22 -8.06 16.21
C LYS A 5 9.93 -7.65 16.91
N ILE A 6 10.05 -7.17 18.14
CA ILE A 6 8.94 -6.72 18.98
C ILE A 6 9.29 -5.33 19.53
N GLU A 7 8.43 -4.36 19.33
CA GLU A 7 8.63 -2.99 19.81
C GLU A 7 7.34 -2.39 20.38
N PRO A 8 7.39 -1.64 21.49
CA PRO A 8 6.20 -0.99 22.01
C PRO A 8 5.76 0.15 21.09
N THR A 9 4.45 0.36 20.95
CA THR A 9 3.91 1.60 20.41
C THR A 9 3.25 2.40 21.53
N ALA A 10 3.54 3.71 21.57
CA ALA A 10 2.87 4.63 22.50
C ALA A 10 1.51 5.11 21.98
N LYS A 11 1.16 4.73 20.74
CA LYS A 11 -0.07 5.14 20.08
C LYS A 11 -1.29 4.49 20.74
N TRP A 12 -2.39 5.24 20.79
CA TRP A 12 -3.68 4.74 21.23
C TRP A 12 -4.34 3.91 20.13
N ILE A 13 -4.51 2.61 20.35
CA ILE A 13 -5.10 1.69 19.40
C ILE A 13 -6.52 1.34 19.83
N ARG A 14 -7.47 1.47 18.91
CA ARG A 14 -8.88 1.09 19.14
C ARG A 14 -9.42 0.23 18.02
N GLY A 15 -10.20 -0.78 18.39
CA GLY A 15 -11.00 -1.60 17.48
C GLY A 15 -12.49 -1.40 17.76
N ILE A 16 -13.27 -1.14 16.71
CA ILE A 16 -14.71 -0.91 16.78
C ILE A 16 -15.43 -1.91 15.87
N THR A 17 -16.46 -2.57 16.40
CA THR A 17 -17.37 -3.45 15.65
C THR A 17 -18.80 -3.05 15.99
N GLY A 18 -19.55 -2.59 14.98
CA GLY A 18 -20.82 -1.90 15.18
C GLY A 18 -20.62 -0.61 15.99
N ASP A 19 -21.32 -0.51 17.12
CA ASP A 19 -21.21 0.60 18.09
C ASP A 19 -20.32 0.28 19.30
N ARG A 20 -19.73 -0.93 19.34
CA ARG A 20 -18.95 -1.42 20.48
C ARG A 20 -17.46 -1.23 20.26
N THR A 21 -16.79 -0.67 21.26
CA THR A 21 -15.31 -0.71 21.35
C THR A 21 -14.90 -2.10 21.83
N VAL A 22 -14.29 -2.89 20.94
CA VAL A 22 -13.88 -4.26 21.21
C VAL A 22 -12.40 -4.37 21.59
N VAL A 23 -11.61 -3.33 21.28
CA VAL A 23 -10.22 -3.14 21.72
C VAL A 23 -10.02 -1.67 22.09
N ASP A 24 -9.38 -1.39 23.22
CA ASP A 24 -8.96 -0.03 23.62
C ASP A 24 -7.65 -0.12 24.42
N THR A 25 -6.51 0.21 23.80
CA THR A 25 -5.20 0.09 24.47
C THR A 25 -4.23 1.20 24.10
N LYS A 26 -3.35 1.55 25.04
CA LYS A 26 -2.16 2.39 24.84
C LYS A 26 -0.86 1.63 25.08
N ALA A 27 -0.95 0.30 25.15
CA ALA A 27 0.13 -0.60 25.51
C ALA A 27 0.35 -1.70 24.46
N ALA A 28 -0.15 -1.50 23.23
CA ALA A 28 0.08 -2.42 22.13
C ALA A 28 1.57 -2.57 21.81
N GLN A 29 1.95 -3.76 21.34
CA GLN A 29 3.25 -4.04 20.76
C GLN A 29 3.13 -4.18 19.24
N LEU A 30 4.09 -3.64 18.51
CA LEU A 30 4.31 -3.92 17.10
C LEU A 30 5.18 -5.16 16.97
N VAL A 31 4.72 -6.14 16.20
CA VAL A 31 5.40 -7.42 16.03
C VAL A 31 5.56 -7.74 14.56
N TRP A 32 6.81 -7.90 14.10
CA TRP A 32 7.10 -8.27 12.71
C TRP A 32 7.24 -9.78 12.59
N GLU A 33 6.16 -10.44 12.17
CA GLU A 33 6.14 -11.87 11.81
C GLU A 33 6.78 -12.13 10.43
N HIS A 34 6.96 -11.08 9.64
CA HIS A 34 7.63 -11.05 8.35
C HIS A 34 8.23 -9.65 8.08
N ASP A 35 9.03 -9.51 7.03
CA ASP A 35 9.81 -8.28 6.78
C ASP A 35 9.01 -7.07 6.27
N TYR A 36 7.74 -7.25 5.86
CA TYR A 36 7.00 -6.21 5.12
C TYR A 36 6.25 -5.20 5.99
N TYR A 37 5.62 -5.65 7.08
CA TYR A 37 4.84 -4.82 8.00
C TYR A 37 4.66 -5.50 9.36
N PRO A 38 4.41 -4.74 10.45
CA PRO A 38 4.12 -5.31 11.77
C PRO A 38 2.64 -5.66 11.93
N TYR A 39 2.32 -6.46 12.95
CA TYR A 39 0.98 -6.62 13.52
C TYR A 39 0.89 -5.95 14.89
N TRP A 40 -0.32 -5.59 15.32
CA TRP A 40 -0.58 -5.21 16.70
C TRP A 40 -0.80 -6.44 17.56
N TYR A 41 -0.03 -6.53 18.62
CA TYR A 41 -0.27 -7.42 19.75
C TYR A 41 -0.83 -6.60 20.90
N ILE A 42 -2.07 -6.89 21.26
CA ILE A 42 -2.89 -6.16 22.22
C ILE A 42 -2.83 -6.87 23.58
N PRO A 43 -2.65 -6.19 24.71
CA PRO A 43 -2.81 -6.80 26.02
C PRO A 43 -4.20 -7.47 26.14
N ILE A 44 -4.27 -8.74 26.55
CA ILE A 44 -5.55 -9.45 26.58
C ILE A 44 -6.59 -8.80 27.51
N ALA A 45 -6.14 -8.06 28.53
CA ALA A 45 -7.00 -7.30 29.43
C ALA A 45 -7.72 -6.11 28.75
N ASP A 46 -7.19 -5.64 27.62
CA ASP A 46 -7.70 -4.52 26.83
C ASP A 46 -8.57 -4.98 25.65
N VAL A 47 -8.80 -6.30 25.53
CA VAL A 47 -9.74 -6.90 24.58
C VAL A 47 -11.08 -7.08 25.30
N HIS A 48 -12.11 -6.42 24.79
CA HIS A 48 -13.42 -6.31 25.46
C HIS A 48 -14.49 -7.22 24.86
N ASP A 49 -14.22 -7.87 23.73
CA ASP A 49 -15.10 -8.89 23.16
C ASP A 49 -14.44 -10.28 23.27
N PRO A 50 -14.94 -11.16 24.16
CA PRO A 50 -14.39 -12.50 24.35
C PRO A 50 -14.65 -13.45 23.17
N GLY A 51 -15.50 -13.05 22.21
CA GLY A 51 -15.77 -13.81 20.99
C GLY A 51 -14.78 -13.55 19.85
N LEU A 52 -13.89 -12.57 19.98
CA LEU A 52 -12.90 -12.28 18.94
C LEU A 52 -11.87 -13.42 18.82
N PRO A 53 -11.58 -13.89 17.59
CA PRO A 53 -10.46 -14.77 17.35
C PRO A 53 -9.14 -14.09 17.75
N THR A 54 -8.29 -14.82 18.48
CA THR A 54 -7.01 -14.30 18.96
C THR A 54 -5.89 -15.32 18.76
N THR A 55 -4.71 -14.84 18.38
CA THR A 55 -3.48 -15.63 18.33
C THR A 55 -2.48 -15.13 19.36
N ALA A 56 -1.97 -16.00 20.22
CA ALA A 56 -0.92 -15.68 21.19
C ALA A 56 0.47 -16.08 20.68
N LEU A 57 1.51 -15.43 21.22
CA LEU A 57 2.91 -15.82 21.01
C LEU A 57 3.56 -16.15 22.36
N ASP A 58 4.37 -17.21 22.37
CA ASP A 58 5.12 -17.60 23.57
C ASP A 58 6.15 -16.53 23.97
N GLU A 59 6.70 -15.82 22.99
CA GLU A 59 7.68 -14.74 23.16
C GLU A 59 7.07 -13.44 23.75
N LEU A 60 5.74 -13.30 23.71
CA LEU A 60 5.04 -12.12 24.22
C LEU A 60 3.81 -12.49 25.08
N PRO A 61 4.04 -13.03 26.30
CA PRO A 61 2.95 -13.42 27.19
C PRO A 61 2.01 -12.25 27.53
N GLY A 62 0.72 -12.56 27.67
CA GLY A 62 -0.30 -11.58 28.05
C GLY A 62 -0.76 -10.66 26.91
N HIS A 63 -0.20 -10.80 25.70
CA HIS A 63 -0.67 -10.11 24.50
C HIS A 63 -1.19 -11.10 23.47
N VAL A 64 -2.12 -10.62 22.65
CA VAL A 64 -2.72 -11.38 21.55
C VAL A 64 -2.80 -10.54 20.28
N LYS A 65 -2.62 -11.19 19.13
CA LYS A 65 -2.97 -10.63 17.82
C LYS A 65 -4.43 -10.92 17.53
N ILE A 66 -5.11 -9.92 16.98
CA ILE A 66 -6.43 -10.04 16.35
C ILE A 66 -6.22 -9.71 14.88
N GLU A 67 -6.76 -10.53 13.97
CA GLU A 67 -6.62 -10.25 12.54
C GLU A 67 -7.39 -8.98 12.17
N PHE A 68 -6.84 -8.18 11.27
CA PHE A 68 -7.45 -6.89 10.91
C PHE A 68 -8.89 -7.04 10.41
N ALA A 69 -9.18 -8.15 9.72
CA ALA A 69 -10.49 -8.46 9.16
C ALA A 69 -11.54 -8.87 10.22
N ASP A 70 -11.14 -9.24 11.44
CA ASP A 70 -12.05 -9.67 12.50
C ASP A 70 -12.67 -8.47 13.26
N VAL A 71 -12.23 -7.25 12.98
CA VAL A 71 -12.73 -6.01 13.56
C VAL A 71 -13.07 -5.05 12.43
N GLU A 72 -14.26 -4.45 12.48
CA GLU A 72 -14.77 -3.67 11.35
C GLU A 72 -13.94 -2.41 11.08
N ARG A 73 -13.50 -1.73 12.14
CA ARG A 73 -12.76 -0.47 12.05
C ARG A 73 -11.67 -0.40 13.09
N TRP A 74 -10.45 -0.11 12.63
CA TRP A 74 -9.30 0.11 13.49
C TRP A 74 -8.89 1.57 13.49
N PHE A 75 -8.43 2.06 14.63
CA PHE A 75 -7.93 3.41 14.78
C PHE A 75 -6.57 3.41 15.44
N GLU A 76 -5.69 4.22 14.88
CA GLU A 76 -4.47 4.67 15.52
C GLU A 76 -4.65 6.14 15.88
N GLU A 77 -4.57 6.46 17.16
CA GLU A 77 -5.08 7.72 17.70
C GLU A 77 -6.53 7.94 17.20
N ASN A 78 -6.80 9.01 16.47
CA ASN A 78 -8.11 9.30 15.88
C ASN A 78 -8.16 9.06 14.37
N GLU A 79 -7.13 8.46 13.79
CA GLU A 79 -7.08 8.15 12.36
C GLU A 79 -7.42 6.68 12.13
N GLU A 80 -8.33 6.43 11.20
CA GLU A 80 -8.69 5.08 10.82
C GLU A 80 -7.54 4.42 10.04
N VAL A 81 -7.19 3.20 10.42
CA VAL A 81 -6.16 2.39 9.78
C VAL A 81 -6.82 1.13 9.23
N PHE A 82 -6.41 0.72 8.04
CA PHE A 82 -6.98 -0.41 7.31
C PHE A 82 -5.87 -1.33 6.80
N VAL A 83 -6.23 -2.58 6.52
CA VAL A 83 -5.33 -3.66 6.04
C VAL A 83 -4.33 -4.14 7.08
N HIS A 84 -3.44 -3.27 7.58
CA HIS A 84 -2.45 -3.61 8.61
C HIS A 84 -1.94 -2.34 9.32
N PRO A 85 -1.26 -2.47 10.48
CA PRO A 85 -0.64 -1.35 11.19
C PRO A 85 0.43 -0.64 10.36
N ARG A 86 0.58 0.66 10.58
CA ARG A 86 1.68 1.43 10.01
C ARG A 86 2.99 1.09 10.72
N ASP A 87 3.98 0.73 9.92
CA ASP A 87 5.36 0.52 10.32
C ASP A 87 6.04 1.89 10.54
N PRO A 88 6.57 2.18 11.74
CA PRO A 88 7.25 3.45 12.04
C PRO A 88 8.51 3.69 11.20
N TYR A 89 9.05 2.67 10.53
CA TYR A 89 10.22 2.76 9.66
C TYR A 89 9.86 2.88 8.18
N ARG A 90 8.57 2.76 7.82
CA ARG A 90 8.09 2.97 6.46
C ARG A 90 7.95 4.47 6.19
N ARG A 91 8.59 4.94 5.13
CA ARG A 91 8.45 6.31 4.63
C ARG A 91 7.89 6.25 3.21
N VAL A 92 6.96 7.14 2.93
CA VAL A 92 6.50 7.47 1.58
C VAL A 92 6.95 8.89 1.28
N ASP A 93 7.56 9.10 0.11
CA ASP A 93 8.04 10.39 -0.35
C ASP A 93 7.68 10.55 -1.83
N ALA A 94 6.81 11.50 -2.15
CA ALA A 94 6.34 11.74 -3.51
C ALA A 94 6.81 13.12 -3.98
N GLN A 95 7.63 13.13 -5.04
CA GLN A 95 8.30 14.34 -5.53
C GLN A 95 7.96 14.59 -6.99
N PRO A 96 7.40 15.77 -7.33
CA PRO A 96 7.31 16.22 -8.72
C PRO A 96 8.69 16.27 -9.37
N SER A 97 8.75 15.92 -10.64
CA SER A 97 9.99 15.83 -11.40
C SER A 97 9.81 16.34 -12.83
N SER A 98 10.91 16.64 -13.48
CA SER A 98 10.97 17.00 -14.91
C SER A 98 11.66 15.93 -15.76
N ARG A 99 11.87 14.73 -15.21
CA ARG A 99 12.44 13.60 -15.94
C ARG A 99 11.49 13.15 -17.04
N HIS A 100 12.05 12.74 -18.18
CA HIS A 100 11.26 12.21 -19.28
C HIS A 100 10.95 10.73 -19.03
N VAL A 101 9.68 10.37 -18.96
CA VAL A 101 9.21 9.01 -18.68
C VAL A 101 8.36 8.52 -19.84
N VAL A 102 8.79 7.43 -20.47
CA VAL A 102 8.04 6.77 -21.55
C VAL A 102 7.69 5.35 -21.11
N VAL A 103 6.40 5.01 -21.22
CA VAL A 103 5.86 3.68 -20.94
C VAL A 103 5.42 3.05 -22.25
N GLU A 104 5.97 1.88 -22.55
CA GLU A 104 5.64 1.08 -23.72
C GLU A 104 5.16 -0.32 -23.31
N ILE A 105 4.08 -0.78 -23.95
CA ILE A 105 3.48 -2.11 -23.76
C ILE A 105 3.35 -2.74 -25.15
N ASP A 106 3.89 -3.94 -25.32
CA ASP A 106 3.87 -4.69 -26.59
C ASP A 106 4.29 -3.86 -27.82
N GLY A 107 5.28 -2.97 -27.68
CA GLY A 107 5.77 -2.10 -28.76
C GLY A 107 4.95 -0.82 -28.97
N VAL A 108 3.89 -0.58 -28.18
CA VAL A 108 3.05 0.61 -28.26
C VAL A 108 3.32 1.53 -27.07
N VAL A 109 3.75 2.77 -27.34
CA VAL A 109 3.86 3.81 -26.31
C VAL A 109 2.46 4.14 -25.77
N VAL A 110 2.22 3.90 -24.49
CA VAL A 110 0.95 4.19 -23.81
C VAL A 110 1.02 5.43 -22.92
N ALA A 111 2.22 5.88 -22.56
CA ALA A 111 2.41 7.15 -21.88
C ALA A 111 3.77 7.78 -22.23
N ASP A 112 3.81 9.10 -22.30
CA ASP A 112 5.01 9.90 -22.60
C ASP A 112 4.90 11.24 -21.85
N SER A 113 5.69 11.40 -20.79
CA SER A 113 5.55 12.50 -19.83
C SER A 113 6.89 13.16 -19.51
N THR A 114 6.86 14.48 -19.31
CA THR A 114 8.02 15.28 -18.84
C THR A 114 7.75 15.99 -17.52
N ASN A 115 6.64 15.66 -16.84
CA ASN A 115 6.21 16.23 -15.57
C ASN A 115 5.69 15.15 -14.59
N PRO A 116 6.37 13.98 -14.46
CA PRO A 116 5.91 12.93 -13.57
C PRO A 116 6.04 13.33 -12.10
N THR A 117 5.31 12.64 -11.23
CA THR A 117 5.61 12.59 -9.80
C THR A 117 6.22 11.23 -9.48
N ILE A 118 7.40 11.23 -8.87
CA ILE A 118 8.12 10.00 -8.51
C ILE A 118 7.84 9.71 -7.04
N LEU A 119 7.30 8.52 -6.76
CA LEU A 119 7.04 8.03 -5.42
C LEU A 119 8.14 7.06 -5.01
N TYR A 120 8.78 7.37 -3.89
CA TYR A 120 9.77 6.56 -3.21
C TYR A 120 9.15 5.98 -1.94
N GLU A 121 9.37 4.70 -1.72
CA GLU A 121 8.84 3.99 -0.57
C GLU A 121 9.89 3.04 0.01
N THR A 122 10.03 3.03 1.34
CA THR A 122 11.04 2.20 2.01
C THR A 122 10.94 0.75 1.56
N GLY A 123 12.03 0.22 0.99
CA GLY A 123 12.13 -1.17 0.57
C GLY A 123 11.52 -1.50 -0.79
N LEU A 124 10.91 -0.53 -1.49
CA LEU A 124 10.29 -0.74 -2.81
C LEU A 124 10.99 0.06 -3.92
N PRO A 125 10.91 -0.40 -5.18
CA PRO A 125 11.39 0.37 -6.32
C PRO A 125 10.60 1.67 -6.49
N PRO A 126 11.22 2.75 -7.02
CA PRO A 126 10.50 3.97 -7.35
C PRO A 126 9.34 3.71 -8.32
N ARG A 127 8.21 4.36 -8.07
CA ARG A 127 7.02 4.33 -8.92
C ARG A 127 6.82 5.69 -9.59
N TYR A 128 6.48 5.68 -10.87
CA TYR A 128 6.36 6.89 -11.69
C TYR A 128 4.89 7.16 -11.98
N TYR A 129 4.35 8.17 -11.32
CA TYR A 129 2.97 8.61 -11.48
C TYR A 129 2.89 9.71 -12.52
N LEU A 130 2.10 9.49 -13.55
CA LEU A 130 2.01 10.32 -14.75
C LEU A 130 0.66 11.06 -14.77
N PRO A 131 0.63 12.34 -15.18
CA PRO A 131 -0.63 13.03 -15.41
C PRO A 131 -1.48 12.31 -16.45
N VAL A 132 -2.79 12.28 -16.24
CA VAL A 132 -3.74 11.63 -17.18
C VAL A 132 -3.61 12.17 -18.61
N ALA A 133 -3.26 13.46 -18.76
CA ALA A 133 -3.05 14.08 -20.06
C ALA A 133 -1.90 13.48 -20.89
N ASP A 134 -0.93 12.86 -20.20
CA ASP A 134 0.26 12.26 -20.81
C ASP A 134 0.08 10.75 -21.04
N VAL A 135 -1.07 10.20 -20.64
CA VAL A 135 -1.44 8.79 -20.78
C VAL A 135 -2.49 8.64 -21.86
N ARG A 136 -2.28 7.68 -22.77
CA ARG A 136 -3.22 7.33 -23.83
C ARG A 136 -4.40 6.53 -23.26
N MET A 137 -5.29 7.22 -22.54
CA MET A 137 -6.42 6.63 -21.84
C MET A 137 -7.37 5.81 -22.72
N ALA A 138 -7.34 5.98 -24.05
CA ALA A 138 -8.10 5.15 -24.99
C ALA A 138 -7.73 3.65 -24.93
N HIS A 139 -6.56 3.30 -24.41
CA HIS A 139 -6.13 1.92 -24.19
C HIS A 139 -6.50 1.39 -22.79
N LEU A 140 -7.01 2.23 -21.89
CA LEU A 140 -7.24 1.89 -20.49
C LEU A 140 -8.73 1.74 -20.22
N THR A 141 -9.12 0.57 -19.69
CA THR A 141 -10.48 0.32 -19.21
C THR A 141 -10.45 0.13 -17.69
N PRO A 142 -11.22 0.94 -16.91
CA PRO A 142 -11.25 0.79 -15.46
C PRO A 142 -11.79 -0.58 -15.06
N THR A 143 -11.29 -1.11 -13.95
CA THR A 143 -11.77 -2.36 -13.35
C THR A 143 -12.43 -2.09 -11.99
N GLU A 144 -13.18 -3.07 -11.49
CA GLU A 144 -13.72 -3.04 -10.13
C GLU A 144 -12.64 -3.39 -9.08
N THR A 145 -11.42 -3.72 -9.52
CA THR A 145 -10.32 -4.06 -8.61
C THR A 145 -9.92 -2.83 -7.80
N SER A 146 -9.82 -3.02 -6.49
CA SER A 146 -9.33 -2.01 -5.56
C SER A 146 -8.49 -2.67 -4.48
N THR A 147 -7.32 -2.08 -4.18
CA THR A 147 -6.40 -2.56 -3.14
C THR A 147 -6.16 -1.46 -2.11
N GLY A 148 -6.17 -1.84 -0.83
CA GLY A 148 -5.94 -0.92 0.28
C GLY A 148 -4.46 -0.86 0.66
N CYS A 149 -3.98 0.34 1.00
CA CYS A 149 -2.66 0.55 1.59
C CYS A 149 -2.77 1.56 2.75
N PRO A 150 -2.30 1.25 3.98
CA PRO A 150 -2.47 2.13 5.14
C PRO A 150 -1.68 3.45 5.04
N TYR A 151 -0.84 3.62 4.01
CA TYR A 151 -0.05 4.83 3.74
C TYR A 151 -0.54 5.62 2.53
N LYS A 152 -1.32 5.01 1.63
CA LYS A 152 -1.71 5.64 0.36
C LYS A 152 -3.21 5.75 0.15
N GLY A 153 -4.02 4.98 0.89
CA GLY A 153 -5.45 4.88 0.61
C GLY A 153 -5.76 3.67 -0.29
N PHE A 154 -6.86 3.78 -1.03
CA PHE A 154 -7.35 2.73 -1.91
C PHE A 154 -6.98 3.05 -3.36
N ALA A 155 -6.26 2.12 -4.00
CA ALA A 155 -5.91 2.23 -5.41
C ALA A 155 -7.07 1.76 -6.27
N ARG A 156 -7.30 2.43 -7.40
CA ARG A 156 -8.13 1.94 -8.49
C ARG A 156 -7.26 1.43 -9.62
N TYR A 157 -7.76 0.49 -10.40
CA TYR A 157 -7.00 -0.17 -11.44
C TYR A 157 -7.62 -0.03 -12.83
N TRP A 158 -6.77 -0.23 -13.84
CA TRP A 158 -7.15 -0.32 -15.24
C TRP A 158 -6.50 -1.53 -15.89
N THR A 159 -7.30 -2.21 -16.71
CA THR A 159 -6.80 -3.12 -17.74
C THR A 159 -6.31 -2.30 -18.92
N VAL A 160 -5.14 -2.64 -19.47
CA VAL A 160 -4.57 -1.98 -20.64
C VAL A 160 -4.66 -2.92 -21.84
N ASP A 161 -5.23 -2.46 -22.95
CA ASP A 161 -5.26 -3.20 -24.23
C ASP A 161 -4.80 -2.32 -25.39
N VAL A 162 -3.71 -2.75 -26.03
CA VAL A 162 -3.09 -2.08 -27.19
C VAL A 162 -3.34 -2.82 -28.51
N GLY A 163 -4.26 -3.79 -28.53
CA GLY A 163 -4.60 -4.62 -29.69
C GLY A 163 -3.89 -5.98 -29.72
N HIS A 164 -3.17 -6.33 -28.66
CA HIS A 164 -2.44 -7.59 -28.52
C HIS A 164 -2.98 -8.47 -27.37
N GLY A 165 -4.12 -8.07 -26.79
CA GLY A 165 -4.77 -8.75 -25.67
C GLY A 165 -4.71 -7.91 -24.39
N PRO A 166 -5.63 -8.15 -23.45
CA PRO A 166 -5.72 -7.35 -22.24
C PRO A 166 -4.62 -7.68 -21.24
N HIS A 167 -3.98 -6.64 -20.71
CA HIS A 167 -3.14 -6.70 -19.51
C HIS A 167 -3.94 -6.25 -18.31
N THR A 168 -4.54 -7.22 -17.59
CA THR A 168 -5.38 -6.95 -16.43
C THR A 168 -4.61 -6.23 -15.33
N ASP A 169 -5.25 -5.21 -14.77
CA ASP A 169 -4.79 -4.42 -13.62
C ASP A 169 -3.32 -3.97 -13.73
N LEU A 170 -2.88 -3.62 -14.94
CA LEU A 170 -1.50 -3.22 -15.23
C LEU A 170 -1.19 -1.76 -14.82
N ALA A 171 -2.23 -0.92 -14.80
CA ALA A 171 -2.15 0.46 -14.35
C ALA A 171 -3.00 0.67 -13.10
N TRP A 172 -2.56 1.57 -12.23
CA TRP A 172 -3.31 1.99 -11.04
C TRP A 172 -3.10 3.46 -10.70
N GLY A 173 -3.90 3.97 -9.76
CA GLY A 173 -3.87 5.37 -9.33
C GLY A 173 -4.74 5.58 -8.10
N TYR A 174 -4.62 6.76 -7.49
CA TYR A 174 -5.36 7.12 -6.27
C TYR A 174 -6.20 8.37 -6.52
N ASP A 175 -7.53 8.26 -6.34
CA ASP A 175 -8.42 9.44 -6.44
C ASP A 175 -8.34 10.29 -5.17
N GLU A 176 -8.35 9.63 -4.03
CA GLU A 176 -8.32 10.26 -2.72
C GLU A 176 -7.22 9.60 -1.88
N PRO A 177 -5.94 9.88 -2.18
CA PRO A 177 -4.85 9.33 -1.38
C PRO A 177 -4.80 9.94 0.02
N LEU A 178 -4.18 9.21 0.95
CA LEU A 178 -3.85 9.74 2.29
C LEU A 178 -2.85 10.91 2.20
N PRO A 179 -2.80 11.81 3.22
CA PRO A 179 -2.02 13.05 3.16
C PRO A 179 -0.56 12.88 2.75
N GLU A 180 0.13 11.84 3.21
CA GLU A 180 1.53 11.54 2.89
C GLU A 180 1.75 11.23 1.41
N SER A 181 0.69 10.78 0.71
CA SER A 181 0.69 10.44 -0.71
C SER A 181 -0.13 11.45 -1.55
N ALA A 182 -0.52 12.59 -0.98
CA ALA A 182 -1.30 13.61 -1.68
C ALA A 182 -0.75 14.04 -3.05
N PRO A 183 0.58 14.13 -3.28
CA PRO A 183 1.12 14.53 -4.58
C PRO A 183 0.79 13.56 -5.73
N VAL A 184 0.43 12.30 -5.46
CA VAL A 184 0.05 11.34 -6.52
C VAL A 184 -1.45 11.31 -6.82
N LYS A 185 -2.23 12.21 -6.21
CA LYS A 185 -3.68 12.32 -6.43
C LYS A 185 -4.02 12.50 -7.90
N GLY A 186 -4.89 11.63 -8.41
CA GLY A 186 -5.39 11.67 -9.79
C GLY A 186 -4.38 11.28 -10.87
N LEU A 187 -3.18 10.83 -10.49
CA LEU A 187 -2.15 10.38 -11.43
C LEU A 187 -2.24 8.87 -11.70
N ILE A 188 -1.63 8.42 -12.80
CA ILE A 188 -1.61 7.01 -13.24
C ILE A 188 -0.19 6.45 -13.14
N CYS A 189 -0.04 5.26 -12.57
CA CYS A 189 1.21 4.51 -12.51
C CYS A 189 1.04 3.16 -13.22
N PHE A 190 2.15 2.59 -13.69
CA PHE A 190 2.22 1.26 -14.30
C PHE A 190 3.23 0.39 -13.55
N TYR A 191 3.05 -0.93 -13.60
CA TYR A 191 4.01 -1.84 -12.98
C TYR A 191 5.29 -1.88 -13.83
N ASN A 192 6.36 -1.25 -13.33
CA ASN A 192 7.66 -1.14 -14.02
C ASN A 192 8.14 -2.49 -14.60
N GLU A 193 7.94 -3.56 -13.84
CA GLU A 193 8.32 -4.95 -14.12
C GLU A 193 7.45 -5.64 -15.19
N ARG A 194 6.32 -5.03 -15.56
CA ARG A 194 5.37 -5.52 -16.57
C ARG A 194 5.30 -4.62 -17.81
N VAL A 195 6.14 -3.58 -17.90
CA VAL A 195 6.20 -2.64 -19.03
C VAL A 195 7.64 -2.41 -19.48
N THR A 196 7.81 -1.91 -20.70
CA THR A 196 9.08 -1.26 -21.08
C THR A 196 9.04 0.17 -20.57
N LEU A 197 9.88 0.49 -19.59
CA LEU A 197 9.99 1.83 -19.01
C LEU A 197 11.32 2.48 -19.43
N THR A 198 11.25 3.67 -20.01
CA THR A 198 12.42 4.47 -20.37
C THR A 198 12.40 5.77 -19.60
N ILE A 199 13.50 6.09 -18.92
CA ILE A 199 13.67 7.31 -18.13
C ILE A 199 14.84 8.10 -18.68
N ASP A 200 14.61 9.35 -19.10
CA ASP A 200 15.62 10.24 -19.70
C ASP A 200 16.37 9.59 -20.88
N GLY A 201 15.64 8.80 -21.69
CA GLY A 201 16.20 8.07 -22.83
C GLY A 201 16.89 6.74 -22.47
N GLU A 202 17.02 6.41 -21.18
CA GLU A 202 17.63 5.16 -20.73
C GLU A 202 16.55 4.15 -20.30
N ARG A 203 16.59 2.94 -20.89
CA ARG A 203 15.66 1.87 -20.51
C ARG A 203 15.96 1.39 -19.10
N LEU A 204 14.96 1.45 -18.20
CA LEU A 204 15.06 0.90 -16.87
C LEU A 204 15.06 -0.63 -16.95
N VAL A 205 16.10 -1.25 -16.41
CA VAL A 205 16.17 -2.70 -16.25
C VAL A 205 15.66 -3.04 -14.85
N VAL A 206 14.43 -3.53 -14.78
CA VAL A 206 13.82 -3.99 -13.53
C VAL A 206 14.05 -5.49 -13.43
N ALA A 207 14.60 -5.97 -12.31
CA ALA A 207 14.55 -7.40 -12.03
C ALA A 207 13.08 -7.80 -11.88
N ALA A 208 12.67 -8.90 -12.52
CA ALA A 208 11.33 -9.44 -12.32
C ALA A 208 11.11 -9.66 -10.82
N THR A 209 10.22 -8.87 -10.24
CA THR A 209 9.85 -8.98 -8.81
C THR A 209 8.65 -9.89 -8.72
N THR A 210 8.74 -10.90 -7.87
CA THR A 210 7.72 -11.95 -7.67
C THR A 210 6.56 -11.48 -6.78
N GLU A 211 6.30 -10.18 -6.71
CA GLU A 211 5.27 -9.61 -5.83
C GLU A 211 3.98 -9.35 -6.62
N ASP A 212 3.38 -10.44 -7.10
CA ASP A 212 1.93 -10.51 -7.31
C ASP A 212 1.34 -11.12 -6.04
N ARG A 213 0.84 -10.27 -5.14
CA ARG A 213 -0.12 -10.65 -4.09
C ARG A 213 -1.12 -9.54 -3.89
#